data_AF-A0A929F302-F1
#
_entry.id   AF-A0A929F302-F1
#
_cell.length_a   1.000
_cell.length_b   1.000
_cell.length_c   1.000
_cell.angle_alpha   90.00
_cell.angle_beta   90.00
_cell.angle_gamma   90.00
#
_symmetry.space_group_name_H-M   'P 1'
#
loop_
_entity.id
_entity.type
_entity.pdbx_description
1 polymer ?
#
loop_
_entity_poly.entity_id
_entity_poly.type
_entity_poly.pdbx_seq_one_letter_code
_entity_poly.pdbx_strand_id
1 'polypeptide(L)'
;MSEFYLCHIALVGARMSAFQEYGFTTRNELSLCRVVPSTGASSLHELPRQEARKQLVQQFPVWIHNIISDPDFPLRKKLEMPLRRFEGELKDSKDNEVISAVLSAGFKNRTLNPSELPDSMPLRQRCAMVVHIDAWQEAYMCLENDVVDIMMTRLDDIDNWITLAGNPAQEAIEYYVKSA
;
A
#
# COMPACT_ATOMS: atom_id res chain seq x y z
N MET A 1 3.79 -18.23 5.41
CA MET A 1 3.58 -17.15 4.41
C MET A 1 3.14 -15.92 5.20
N SER A 2 3.78 -14.76 4.99
CA SER A 2 3.36 -13.53 5.68
C SER A 2 1.92 -13.19 5.29
N GLU A 3 1.16 -12.64 6.22
CA GLU A 3 -0.17 -12.13 5.94
C GLU A 3 -0.10 -11.09 4.79
N PHE A 4 -1.08 -11.08 3.88
CA PHE A 4 -1.19 -10.10 2.79
C PHE A 4 0.01 -10.04 1.83
N TYR A 5 0.64 -11.19 1.55
CA TYR A 5 1.84 -11.27 0.72
C TYR A 5 1.63 -10.73 -0.70
N LEU A 6 0.52 -11.09 -1.37
CA LEU A 6 0.26 -10.63 -2.74
C LEU A 6 -0.13 -9.15 -2.76
N CYS A 7 -0.90 -8.68 -1.78
CA CYS A 7 -1.16 -7.24 -1.59
C CYS A 7 0.16 -6.47 -1.50
N HIS A 8 1.08 -6.91 -0.64
CA HIS A 8 2.37 -6.24 -0.47
C HIS A 8 3.23 -6.31 -1.76
N ILE A 9 3.15 -7.37 -2.54
CA ILE A 9 3.83 -7.41 -3.85
C ILE A 9 3.21 -6.39 -4.81
N ALA A 10 1.90 -6.45 -4.97
CA ALA A 10 1.18 -5.69 -5.98
C ALA A 10 1.13 -4.18 -5.69
N LEU A 11 1.06 -3.79 -4.41
CA LEU A 11 0.85 -2.39 -4.00
C LEU A 11 2.12 -1.72 -3.49
N VAL A 12 3.11 -2.49 -3.03
CA VAL A 12 4.40 -1.95 -2.55
C VAL A 12 5.50 -2.28 -3.55
N GLY A 13 5.72 -3.56 -3.82
CA GLY A 13 6.79 -4.01 -4.74
C GLY A 13 6.65 -3.44 -6.15
N ALA A 14 5.43 -3.39 -6.70
CA ALA A 14 5.19 -2.83 -8.04
C ALA A 14 5.12 -1.29 -8.05
N ARG A 15 5.30 -0.64 -6.89
CA ARG A 15 5.21 0.81 -6.71
C ARG A 15 6.38 1.35 -5.88
N MET A 16 7.55 0.71 -5.98
CA MET A 16 8.74 1.10 -5.20
C MET A 16 9.19 2.55 -5.42
N SER A 17 8.80 3.19 -6.52
CA SER A 17 9.01 4.63 -6.73
C SER A 17 8.41 5.50 -5.61
N ALA A 18 7.29 5.08 -5.00
CA ALA A 18 6.67 5.78 -3.87
C ALA A 18 7.54 5.76 -2.59
N PHE A 19 8.57 4.92 -2.53
CA PHE A 19 9.43 4.74 -1.36
C PHE A 19 10.83 5.34 -1.54
N GLN A 20 11.16 5.80 -2.74
CA GLN A 20 12.48 6.33 -3.07
C GLN A 20 12.82 7.59 -2.27
N GLU A 21 11.84 8.46 -2.03
CA GLU A 21 12.00 9.67 -1.21
C GLU A 21 12.32 9.36 0.26
N TYR A 22 11.98 8.15 0.71
CA TYR A 22 12.28 7.63 2.05
C TYR A 22 13.58 6.82 2.10
N GLY A 23 14.31 6.72 0.99
CA GLY A 23 15.59 6.02 0.90
C GLY A 23 15.51 4.53 0.57
N PHE A 24 14.32 4.00 0.25
CA PHE A 24 14.15 2.58 -0.07
C PHE A 24 14.05 2.34 -1.58
N THR A 25 14.77 1.32 -2.05
CA THR A 25 14.81 0.91 -3.46
C THR A 25 14.28 -0.50 -3.68
N THR A 26 14.22 -1.32 -2.62
CA THR A 26 13.68 -2.68 -2.70
C THR A 26 12.71 -2.99 -1.56
N ARG A 27 11.75 -3.90 -1.80
CA ARG A 27 10.80 -4.37 -0.78
C ARG A 27 11.48 -5.05 0.41
N ASN A 28 12.66 -5.63 0.21
CA ASN A 28 13.39 -6.28 1.29
C ASN A 28 13.91 -5.27 2.30
N GLU A 29 14.33 -4.08 1.86
CA GLU A 29 14.77 -3.00 2.76
C GLU A 29 13.64 -2.46 3.64
N LEU A 30 12.38 -2.62 3.22
CA LEU A 30 11.20 -2.27 4.00
C LEU A 30 10.86 -3.28 5.10
N SER A 31 11.57 -4.42 5.17
CA SER A 31 11.24 -5.47 6.14
C SER A 31 11.46 -4.96 7.56
N LEU A 32 10.41 -5.01 8.38
CA LEU A 32 10.42 -4.55 9.78
C LEU A 32 10.66 -3.05 9.96
N CYS A 33 10.51 -2.26 8.89
CA CYS A 33 10.59 -0.80 8.96
C CYS A 33 9.19 -0.21 8.91
N ARG A 34 8.94 0.84 9.69
CA ARG A 34 7.83 1.77 9.45
C ARG A 34 8.30 2.80 8.44
N VAL A 35 7.41 3.23 7.55
CA VAL A 35 7.65 4.38 6.66
C VAL A 35 6.68 5.47 7.02
N VAL A 36 7.17 6.54 7.61
CA VAL A 36 6.32 7.63 8.11
C VAL A 36 5.89 8.51 6.94
N PRO A 37 4.58 8.58 6.61
CA PRO A 37 4.11 9.38 5.47
C PRO A 37 4.29 10.88 5.71
N SER A 38 4.51 11.63 4.64
CA SER A 38 4.63 13.09 4.70
C SER A 38 3.23 13.73 4.79
N THR A 39 2.88 14.31 5.94
CA THR A 39 1.59 15.02 6.13
C THR A 39 1.70 16.54 5.89
N GLY A 40 2.90 17.03 5.56
CA GLY A 40 3.16 18.46 5.43
C GLY A 40 3.21 19.15 6.80
N ALA A 41 2.73 20.40 6.86
CA ALA A 41 2.80 21.23 8.07
C ALA A 41 1.59 21.07 9.02
N SER A 42 0.54 20.37 8.59
CA SER A 42 -0.72 20.23 9.33
C SER A 42 -1.04 18.76 9.55
N SER A 43 -1.71 18.45 10.66
CA SER A 43 -2.15 17.09 10.96
C SER A 43 -3.32 16.70 10.06
N LEU A 44 -3.47 15.41 9.74
CA LEU A 44 -4.56 14.95 8.85
C LEU A 44 -5.94 15.30 9.41
N HIS A 45 -6.14 15.21 10.72
CA HIS A 45 -7.41 15.51 11.38
C HIS A 45 -7.80 16.99 11.33
N GLU A 46 -6.84 17.89 11.13
CA GLU A 46 -7.05 19.34 11.05
C GLU A 46 -7.41 19.80 9.63
N LEU A 47 -7.13 18.96 8.62
CA LEU A 47 -7.39 19.28 7.23
C LEU A 47 -8.89 19.15 6.88
N PRO A 48 -9.37 19.93 5.89
CA PRO A 48 -10.67 19.68 5.29
C PRO A 48 -10.77 18.23 4.81
N ARG A 49 -11.93 17.59 5.05
CA ARG A 49 -12.14 16.15 4.78
C ARG A 49 -11.72 15.70 3.38
N GLN A 50 -11.97 16.52 2.37
CA GLN A 50 -11.58 16.23 0.98
C GLN A 50 -10.06 16.26 0.77
N GLU A 51 -9.36 17.19 1.42
CA GLU A 51 -7.91 17.32 1.32
C GLU A 51 -7.21 16.20 2.10
N ALA A 52 -7.70 15.86 3.29
CA ALA A 52 -7.22 14.68 4.04
C ALA A 52 -7.37 13.39 3.21
N ARG A 53 -8.55 13.17 2.59
CA ARG A 53 -8.76 12.02 1.70
C ARG A 53 -7.74 12.00 0.57
N LYS A 54 -7.52 13.14 -0.08
CA LYS A 54 -6.58 13.26 -1.20
C LYS A 54 -5.15 12.94 -0.75
N GLN A 55 -4.71 13.44 0.40
CA GLN A 55 -3.39 13.11 0.96
C GLN A 55 -3.24 11.61 1.25
N LEU A 56 -4.27 10.96 1.80
CA LEU A 56 -4.26 9.51 2.04
C LEU A 56 -4.11 8.73 0.72
N VAL A 57 -4.87 9.09 -0.32
CA VAL A 57 -4.81 8.45 -1.64
C VAL A 57 -3.44 8.64 -2.30
N GLN A 58 -2.86 9.84 -2.22
CA GLN A 58 -1.56 10.14 -2.83
C GLN A 58 -0.42 9.27 -2.30
N GLN A 59 -0.50 8.86 -1.03
CA GLN A 59 0.52 8.06 -0.37
C GLN A 59 0.06 6.62 -0.10
N PHE A 60 -0.94 6.15 -0.85
CA PHE A 60 -1.58 4.84 -0.63
C PHE A 60 -0.61 3.66 -0.50
N PRO A 61 0.44 3.51 -1.35
CA PRO A 61 1.42 2.44 -1.18
C PRO A 61 2.09 2.42 0.19
N VAL A 62 2.43 3.60 0.72
CA VAL A 62 3.07 3.77 2.03
C VAL A 62 2.13 3.35 3.14
N TRP A 63 0.85 3.74 3.06
CA TRP A 63 -0.17 3.30 4.03
C TRP A 63 -0.34 1.79 4.03
N ILE A 64 -0.45 1.17 2.85
CA ILE A 64 -0.60 -0.30 2.74
C ILE A 64 0.60 -1.03 3.36
N HIS A 65 1.81 -0.55 3.09
CA HIS A 65 3.02 -1.13 3.68
C HIS A 65 2.95 -1.12 5.22
N ASN A 66 2.62 0.02 5.82
CA ASN A 66 2.54 0.14 7.29
C ASN A 66 1.42 -0.71 7.88
N ILE A 67 0.23 -0.73 7.27
CA ILE A 67 -0.91 -1.55 7.74
C ILE A 67 -0.52 -3.03 7.79
N ILE A 68 0.20 -3.51 6.78
CA ILE A 68 0.64 -4.92 6.70
C ILE A 68 1.77 -5.19 7.68
N SER A 69 2.75 -4.30 7.78
CA SER A 69 4.02 -4.54 8.49
C SER A 69 3.97 -4.24 9.99
N ASP A 70 3.08 -3.34 10.41
CA ASP A 70 2.96 -2.92 11.80
C ASP A 70 1.69 -3.50 12.46
N PRO A 71 1.81 -4.49 13.36
CA PRO A 71 0.67 -5.07 14.09
C PRO A 71 -0.11 -4.03 14.90
N ASP A 72 0.57 -2.96 15.33
CA ASP A 72 -0.01 -1.90 16.17
C ASP A 72 -0.57 -0.73 15.35
N PHE A 73 -0.60 -0.85 14.01
CA PHE A 73 -1.20 0.17 13.16
C PHE A 73 -2.65 0.46 13.57
N PRO A 74 -3.06 1.74 13.69
CA PRO A 74 -4.41 2.11 14.09
C PRO A 74 -5.46 1.50 13.16
N LEU A 75 -6.56 1.01 13.74
CA LEU A 75 -7.67 0.39 13.02
C LEU A 75 -7.31 -0.88 12.21
N ARG A 76 -6.12 -1.48 12.40
CA ARG A 76 -5.67 -2.65 11.63
C ARG A 76 -6.73 -3.74 11.49
N LYS A 77 -7.40 -4.14 12.58
CA LYS A 77 -8.45 -5.16 12.55
C LYS A 77 -9.61 -4.84 11.57
N LYS A 78 -9.96 -3.57 11.39
CA LYS A 78 -10.99 -3.15 10.43
C LYS A 78 -10.43 -3.12 9.00
N LEU A 79 -9.16 -2.76 8.85
CA LEU A 79 -8.44 -2.68 7.58
C LEU A 79 -8.09 -4.06 7.00
N GLU A 80 -8.04 -5.10 7.83
CA GLU A 80 -7.79 -6.47 7.39
C GLU A 80 -8.79 -6.97 6.35
N MET A 81 -10.09 -6.64 6.50
CA MET A 81 -11.11 -7.20 5.59
C MET A 81 -10.94 -6.67 4.14
N PRO A 82 -10.82 -5.35 3.88
CA PRO A 82 -10.48 -4.86 2.56
C PRO A 82 -9.21 -5.51 1.97
N LEU A 83 -8.16 -5.65 2.78
CA LEU A 83 -6.91 -6.31 2.36
C LEU A 83 -7.12 -7.79 2.03
N ARG A 84 -7.91 -8.53 2.81
CA ARG A 84 -8.24 -9.94 2.54
C ARG A 84 -9.03 -10.09 1.26
N ARG A 85 -9.97 -9.18 0.99
CA ARG A 85 -10.75 -9.16 -0.25
C ARG A 85 -9.82 -8.98 -1.45
N PHE A 86 -8.99 -7.93 -1.42
CA PHE A 86 -8.04 -7.66 -2.50
C PHE A 86 -7.04 -8.80 -2.71
N GLU A 87 -6.49 -9.37 -1.63
CA GLU A 87 -5.63 -10.56 -1.69
C GLU A 87 -6.34 -11.75 -2.36
N GLY A 88 -7.64 -11.92 -2.11
CA GLY A 88 -8.49 -12.93 -2.77
C GLY A 88 -8.64 -12.68 -4.27
N GLU A 89 -8.99 -11.45 -4.66
CA GLU A 89 -9.11 -11.05 -6.06
C GLU A 89 -7.81 -11.31 -6.85
N LEU A 90 -6.65 -11.00 -6.24
CA LEU A 90 -5.34 -11.28 -6.86
C LEU A 90 -5.09 -12.77 -7.07
N LYS A 91 -5.61 -13.64 -6.19
CA LYS A 91 -5.48 -15.10 -6.33
C LYS A 91 -6.42 -15.66 -7.37
N ASP A 92 -7.66 -15.19 -7.36
CA ASP A 92 -8.72 -15.69 -8.23
C ASP A 92 -8.51 -15.22 -9.68
N SER A 93 -7.93 -14.03 -9.86
CA SER A 93 -7.66 -13.44 -11.17
C SER A 93 -6.20 -13.59 -11.61
N LYS A 94 -5.49 -14.64 -11.18
CA LYS A 94 -4.07 -14.87 -11.53
C LYS A 94 -3.80 -14.99 -13.05
N ASP A 95 -4.81 -15.43 -13.81
CA ASP A 95 -4.73 -15.60 -15.26
C ASP A 95 -5.01 -14.28 -16.01
N ASN A 96 -5.43 -13.23 -15.31
CA ASN A 96 -5.53 -11.89 -15.87
C ASN A 96 -4.13 -11.33 -16.15
N GLU A 97 -3.92 -10.85 -17.38
CA GLU A 97 -2.62 -10.39 -17.86
C GLU A 97 -2.07 -9.19 -17.05
N VAL A 98 -2.94 -8.25 -16.65
CA VAL A 98 -2.55 -7.08 -15.87
C VAL A 98 -2.12 -7.48 -14.46
N ILE A 99 -2.90 -8.32 -13.79
CA ILE A 99 -2.59 -8.80 -12.43
C ILE A 99 -1.28 -9.59 -12.44
N SER A 100 -1.11 -10.49 -13.41
CA SER A 100 0.13 -11.27 -13.57
C SER A 100 1.35 -10.36 -13.82
N ALA A 101 1.20 -9.32 -14.65
CA ALA A 101 2.25 -8.34 -14.93
C ALA A 101 2.61 -7.52 -13.68
N VAL A 102 1.61 -7.05 -12.93
CA VAL A 102 1.82 -6.30 -11.67
C VAL A 102 2.53 -7.15 -10.64
N LEU A 103 2.08 -8.38 -10.42
CA LEU A 103 2.73 -9.30 -9.48
C LEU A 103 4.17 -9.57 -9.91
N SER A 104 4.39 -9.87 -11.19
CA SER A 104 5.73 -10.11 -11.75
C SER A 104 6.65 -8.90 -11.59
N ALA A 105 6.14 -7.69 -11.78
CA ALA A 105 6.87 -6.45 -11.57
C ALA A 105 7.22 -6.27 -10.09
N GLY A 106 6.24 -6.49 -9.20
CA GLY A 106 6.41 -6.33 -7.77
C GLY A 106 7.37 -7.34 -7.13
N PHE A 107 7.38 -8.59 -7.59
CA PHE A 107 8.38 -9.58 -7.19
C PHE A 107 9.81 -9.14 -7.55
N LYS A 108 9.97 -8.38 -8.63
CA LYS A 108 11.25 -7.87 -9.12
C LYS A 108 11.58 -6.46 -8.63
N ASN A 109 10.74 -5.87 -7.77
CA ASN A 109 10.84 -4.48 -7.33
C ASN A 109 10.89 -3.49 -8.52
N ARG A 110 10.15 -3.78 -9.59
CA ARG A 110 10.03 -2.91 -10.77
C ARG A 110 8.72 -2.17 -10.71
N THR A 111 8.76 -0.85 -10.91
CA THR A 111 7.55 -0.04 -10.92
C THR A 111 6.67 -0.39 -12.13
N LEU A 112 5.41 -0.71 -11.86
CA LEU A 112 4.35 -0.86 -12.84
C LEU A 112 3.03 -0.42 -12.20
N ASN A 113 2.54 0.77 -12.59
CA ASN A 113 1.20 1.23 -12.27
C ASN A 113 0.31 1.01 -13.51
N PRO A 114 -0.65 0.06 -13.50
CA PRO A 114 -1.51 -0.19 -14.66
C PRO A 114 -2.34 1.02 -15.10
N SER A 115 -2.65 1.94 -14.17
CA SER A 115 -3.39 3.17 -14.46
C SER A 115 -2.52 4.27 -15.08
N GLU A 116 -1.19 4.12 -15.04
CA GLU A 116 -0.21 5.09 -15.51
C GLU A 116 0.92 4.35 -16.25
N LEU A 117 0.58 3.76 -17.39
CA LEU A 117 1.55 2.98 -18.17
C LEU A 117 2.67 3.89 -18.69
N PRO A 118 3.94 3.47 -18.60
CA PRO A 118 5.07 4.28 -19.05
C PRO A 118 5.06 4.42 -20.58
N ASP A 119 5.45 5.59 -21.08
CA ASP A 119 5.53 5.89 -22.52
C ASP A 119 6.51 4.97 -23.26
N SER A 120 7.52 4.45 -22.57
CA SER A 120 8.48 3.50 -23.11
C SER A 120 7.91 2.09 -23.33
N MET A 121 6.68 1.80 -22.87
CA MET A 121 6.05 0.48 -23.06
C MET A 121 5.65 0.29 -24.54
N PRO A 122 6.03 -0.83 -25.18
CA PRO A 122 5.63 -1.11 -26.56
C PRO A 122 4.10 -1.06 -26.76
N LEU A 123 3.64 -0.48 -27.88
CA LEU A 123 2.21 -0.26 -28.14
C LEU A 123 1.37 -1.53 -28.01
N ARG A 124 1.86 -2.66 -28.54
CA ARG A 124 1.16 -3.96 -28.43
C ARG A 124 0.93 -4.37 -26.97
N GLN A 125 1.94 -4.15 -26.12
CA GLN A 125 1.84 -4.45 -24.69
C GLN A 125 0.89 -3.47 -23.99
N ARG A 126 0.93 -2.18 -24.34
CA ARG A 126 -0.04 -1.19 -23.83
C ARG A 126 -1.48 -1.57 -24.17
N CYS A 127 -1.75 -1.98 -25.42
CA CYS A 127 -3.07 -2.44 -25.83
C CYS A 127 -3.53 -3.66 -25.02
N ALA A 128 -2.65 -4.64 -24.80
CA ALA A 128 -2.97 -5.83 -24.01
C ALA A 128 -3.31 -5.48 -22.55
N MET A 129 -2.53 -4.58 -21.93
CA MET A 129 -2.81 -4.07 -20.59
C MET A 129 -4.18 -3.40 -20.51
N VAL A 130 -4.51 -2.51 -21.45
CA VAL A 130 -5.79 -1.79 -21.47
C VAL A 130 -6.98 -2.74 -21.66
N VAL A 131 -6.85 -3.78 -22.48
CA VAL A 131 -7.93 -4.75 -22.72
C VAL A 131 -8.28 -5.56 -21.47
N HIS A 132 -7.32 -5.76 -20.56
CA HIS A 132 -7.50 -6.61 -19.37
C HIS A 132 -7.49 -5.83 -18.05
N ILE A 133 -7.57 -4.49 -18.09
CA ILE A 133 -7.39 -3.64 -16.91
C ILE A 133 -8.55 -3.68 -15.91
N ASP A 134 -9.76 -3.98 -16.37
CA ASP A 134 -10.99 -3.79 -15.58
C ASP A 134 -10.95 -4.50 -14.22
N ALA A 135 -10.54 -5.78 -14.21
CA ALA A 135 -10.45 -6.57 -12.98
C ALA A 135 -9.45 -5.96 -11.96
N TRP A 136 -8.32 -5.44 -12.44
CA TRP A 136 -7.36 -4.75 -11.59
C TRP A 136 -7.93 -3.42 -11.09
N GLN A 137 -8.52 -2.63 -11.98
CA GLN A 137 -9.03 -1.30 -11.65
C GLN A 137 -10.18 -1.37 -10.64
N GLU A 138 -11.12 -2.28 -10.83
CA GLU A 138 -12.23 -2.50 -9.89
C GLU A 138 -11.72 -2.94 -8.52
N ALA A 139 -10.84 -3.96 -8.47
CA ALA A 139 -10.28 -4.44 -7.22
C ALA A 139 -9.48 -3.35 -6.49
N TYR A 140 -8.66 -2.59 -7.21
CA TYR A 140 -7.86 -1.50 -6.66
C TYR A 140 -8.73 -0.35 -6.15
N MET A 141 -9.73 0.09 -6.92
CA MET A 141 -10.64 1.17 -6.51
C MET A 141 -11.47 0.78 -5.28
N CYS A 142 -11.97 -0.46 -5.21
CA CYS A 142 -12.67 -0.97 -4.04
C CYS A 142 -11.76 -0.95 -2.81
N LEU A 143 -10.52 -1.44 -2.93
CA LEU A 143 -9.55 -1.42 -1.84
C LEU A 143 -9.24 0.00 -1.37
N GLU A 144 -8.90 0.89 -2.30
CA GLU A 144 -8.52 2.27 -2.00
C GLU A 144 -9.64 3.00 -1.28
N ASN A 145 -10.88 2.90 -1.78
CA ASN A 145 -12.03 3.53 -1.14
C ASN A 145 -12.28 2.97 0.25
N ASP A 146 -12.33 1.64 0.41
CA ASP A 146 -12.61 1.01 1.70
C ASP A 146 -11.54 1.37 2.75
N VAL A 147 -10.25 1.28 2.40
CA VAL A 147 -9.15 1.60 3.30
C VAL A 147 -9.16 3.08 3.69
N VAL A 148 -9.29 3.97 2.71
CA VAL A 148 -9.31 5.41 2.97
C VAL A 148 -10.53 5.79 3.79
N ASP A 149 -11.72 5.25 3.49
CA ASP A 149 -12.93 5.50 4.27
C ASP A 149 -12.77 5.06 5.73
N ILE A 150 -12.17 3.89 5.98
CA ILE A 150 -11.88 3.41 7.33
C ILE A 150 -10.92 4.36 8.05
N MET A 151 -9.81 4.74 7.42
CA MET A 151 -8.83 5.68 8.02
C MET A 151 -9.46 7.04 8.34
N MET A 152 -10.30 7.56 7.44
CA MET A 152 -11.02 8.82 7.61
C MET A 152 -11.99 8.82 8.79
N THR A 153 -12.31 7.66 9.40
CA THR A 153 -13.14 7.61 10.61
C THR A 153 -12.40 7.99 11.89
N ARG A 154 -11.06 7.90 11.89
CA ARG A 154 -10.21 8.13 13.08
C ARG A 154 -8.87 8.75 12.71
N LEU A 155 -8.89 9.90 12.04
CA LEU A 155 -7.67 10.61 11.64
C LEU A 155 -6.78 10.97 12.84
N ASP A 156 -7.37 11.26 14.00
CA ASP A 156 -6.60 11.51 15.23
C ASP A 156 -5.72 10.31 15.63
N ASP A 157 -6.25 9.08 15.51
CA ASP A 157 -5.50 7.84 15.80
C ASP A 157 -4.36 7.65 14.77
N ILE A 158 -4.58 8.06 13.51
CA ILE A 158 -3.56 8.03 12.46
C ILE A 158 -2.45 9.05 12.76
N ASP A 159 -2.78 10.30 13.09
CA ASP A 159 -1.80 11.35 13.39
C ASP A 159 -0.96 11.01 14.63
N ASN A 160 -1.59 10.42 15.65
CA ASN A 160 -0.87 9.89 16.82
C ASN A 160 0.13 8.80 16.41
N TRP A 161 -0.27 7.86 15.55
CA TRP A 161 0.64 6.84 15.04
C TRP A 161 1.80 7.43 14.24
N ILE A 162 1.56 8.43 13.38
CA ILE A 162 2.63 9.14 12.63
C ILE A 162 3.64 9.76 13.59
N THR A 163 3.15 10.43 14.64
CA THR A 163 4.00 11.09 15.65
C THR A 163 4.87 10.09 16.40
N LEU A 164 4.31 8.94 16.78
CA LEU A 164 5.04 7.87 17.47
C LEU A 164 6.04 7.17 16.55
N ALA A 165 5.61 6.82 15.32
CA ALA A 165 6.44 6.15 14.32
C ALA A 165 7.62 7.01 13.86
N GLY A 166 7.48 8.34 13.86
CA GLY A 166 8.54 9.30 13.53
C GLY A 166 9.56 9.54 14.64
N ASN A 167 9.41 8.93 15.81
CA ASN A 167 10.34 9.08 16.92
C ASN A 167 11.37 7.94 16.96
N PRO A 168 12.66 8.19 16.67
CA PRO A 168 13.70 7.16 16.68
C PRO A 168 13.87 6.47 18.03
N ALA A 169 13.45 7.10 19.13
CA ALA A 169 13.51 6.50 20.47
C ALA A 169 12.50 5.35 20.67
N GLN A 170 11.58 5.11 19.73
CA GLN A 170 10.56 4.04 19.77
C GLN A 170 10.79 2.96 18.70
N GLU A 171 12.01 2.86 18.14
CA GLU A 171 12.39 2.01 17.00
C GLU A 171 12.16 0.49 17.15
N ALA A 172 11.85 -0.03 18.33
CA ALA A 172 11.69 -1.47 18.48
C ALA A 172 10.21 -1.87 18.23
N ILE A 173 9.93 -2.36 17.02
CA ILE A 173 8.87 -3.37 16.84
C ILE A 173 9.36 -4.62 17.59
N GLU A 174 9.19 -4.65 18.91
CA GLU A 174 9.52 -5.82 19.73
C GLU A 174 8.50 -6.92 19.43
N TYR A 175 8.86 -7.85 18.54
CA TYR A 175 8.12 -9.10 18.44
C TYR A 175 8.30 -9.87 19.75
N TYR A 176 7.27 -9.86 20.60
CA TYR A 176 7.12 -10.88 21.63
C TYR A 176 6.92 -12.24 20.94
N VAL A 177 8.02 -12.95 20.70
CA VAL A 177 7.97 -14.38 20.43
C VAL A 177 7.51 -15.03 21.74
N LYS A 178 6.22 -15.40 21.81
CA LYS A 178 5.75 -16.34 22.83
C LYS A 178 6.57 -17.62 22.68
N SER A 179 7.51 -17.81 23.59
CA SER A 179 8.25 -19.04 23.74
C SER A 179 7.36 -20.06 24.45
N ALA A 180 7.16 -21.21 23.78
CA ALA A 180 6.66 -22.51 24.24
C ALA A 180 5.46 -22.54 25.22
#